data_AF-A0A8J3KQZ4-F1
#
_entry.id   AF-A0A8J3KQZ4-F1
#
_cell.length_a   1.000
_cell.length_b   1.000
_cell.length_c   1.000
_cell.angle_alpha   90.00
_cell.angle_beta   90.00
_cell.angle_gamma   90.00
#
_symmetry.space_group_name_H-M   'P 1'
#
loop_
_entity.id
_entity.type
_entity.pdbx_description
1 polymer ?
#
loop_
_entity_poly.entity_id
_entity_poly.type
_entity_poly.pdbx_seq_one_letter_code
_entity_poly.pdbx_strand_id
1 'polypeptide(L)'
;MTLGDGVFPLVALAEGKDAAAYAVLRTGGGRPPPVSVRPAELDRRVLGYDTLVPAASVALPERREDRVVRLSLTGGMMGYDWRIDGARFDHTSVAHVVAAGQRVRLDYVNDTRMFHPMHLHGHTFALGGPSGSRKDTALVLPGRTVSTWFDADSPGRWMVHCHNAYHAEAGMMTLLGYQA
;
A
#
# COMPACT_ATOMS: atom_id res chain seq x y z
N MET A 1 -23.51 -4.01 -4.47
CA MET A 1 -24.48 -2.89 -4.63
C MET A 1 -25.66 -3.43 -5.40
N THR A 2 -26.87 -3.28 -4.87
CA THR A 2 -28.11 -3.68 -5.56
C THR A 2 -28.86 -2.41 -5.94
N LEU A 3 -29.19 -2.25 -7.22
CA LEU A 3 -29.92 -1.08 -7.72
C LEU A 3 -31.35 -1.49 -8.05
N GLY A 4 -32.29 -0.61 -7.72
CA GLY A 4 -33.66 -0.70 -8.21
C GLY A 4 -33.76 -0.23 -9.66
N ASP A 5 -34.98 -0.20 -10.20
CA ASP A 5 -35.27 0.37 -11.52
C ASP A 5 -35.09 1.91 -11.49
N GLY A 6 -34.35 2.48 -12.45
CA GLY A 6 -34.15 3.93 -12.53
C GLY A 6 -32.86 4.40 -13.20
N VAL A 7 -32.44 5.64 -12.86
CA VAL A 7 -31.26 6.33 -13.40
C VAL A 7 -30.49 6.98 -12.26
N PHE A 8 -29.23 6.60 -12.07
CA PHE A 8 -28.42 6.96 -10.92
C PHE A 8 -27.13 7.68 -11.36
N PRO A 9 -26.74 8.77 -10.67
CA PRO A 9 -25.45 9.40 -10.91
C PRO A 9 -24.34 8.63 -10.18
N LEU A 10 -23.23 8.41 -10.86
CA LEU A 10 -21.98 7.94 -10.27
C LEU A 10 -20.98 9.08 -10.37
N VAL A 11 -20.56 9.60 -9.22
CA VAL A 11 -19.62 10.72 -9.15
C VAL A 11 -18.39 10.26 -8.38
N ALA A 12 -17.21 10.47 -8.95
CA ALA A 12 -15.93 10.14 -8.32
C ALA A 12 -15.09 11.40 -8.18
N LEU A 13 -14.57 11.66 -6.99
CA LEU A 13 -13.62 12.74 -6.76
C LEU A 13 -12.20 12.26 -7.01
N ALA A 14 -11.41 13.06 -7.71
CA ALA A 14 -10.00 12.81 -7.85
C ALA A 14 -9.27 13.23 -6.57
N GLU A 15 -8.78 12.26 -5.81
CA GLU A 15 -8.09 12.52 -4.54
C GLU A 15 -6.90 13.48 -4.73
N GLY A 16 -6.83 14.50 -3.89
CA GLY A 16 -5.81 15.55 -3.95
C GLY A 16 -5.92 16.50 -5.15
N LYS A 17 -7.03 16.45 -5.90
CA LYS A 17 -7.31 17.34 -7.05
C LYS A 17 -8.69 17.95 -6.91
N ASP A 18 -8.85 19.18 -7.40
CA ASP A 18 -10.16 19.82 -7.51
C ASP A 18 -10.85 19.40 -8.83
N ALA A 19 -11.08 18.09 -8.96
CA ALA A 19 -11.67 17.50 -10.16
C ALA A 19 -12.59 16.33 -9.81
N ALA A 20 -13.65 16.16 -10.60
CA ALA A 20 -14.61 15.07 -10.47
C ALA A 20 -14.88 14.40 -11.82
N ALA A 21 -15.13 13.10 -11.80
CA ALA A 21 -15.67 12.34 -12.91
C ALA A 21 -17.16 12.07 -12.69
N TYR A 22 -17.94 12.11 -13.75
CA TYR A 22 -19.38 11.85 -13.75
C TYR A 22 -19.72 10.73 -14.72
N ALA A 23 -20.51 9.78 -14.27
CA ALA A 23 -21.13 8.75 -15.08
C ALA A 23 -22.59 8.55 -14.68
N VAL A 24 -23.38 7.95 -15.57
CA VAL A 24 -24.77 7.60 -15.31
C VAL A 24 -24.92 6.10 -15.40
N LEU A 25 -25.50 5.50 -14.36
CA LEU A 25 -25.91 4.10 -14.38
C LEU A 25 -27.42 4.02 -14.52
N ARG A 26 -27.89 3.37 -15.59
CA ARG A 26 -29.30 3.22 -15.91
C ARG A 26 -29.69 1.75 -15.81
N THR A 27 -30.68 1.48 -14.98
CA THR A 27 -31.31 0.16 -14.81
C THR A 27 -32.75 0.15 -15.29
N GLY A 28 -33.35 1.33 -15.54
CA GLY A 28 -34.73 1.50 -15.99
C GLY A 28 -35.03 2.83 -16.68
N GLY A 29 -36.32 3.18 -16.70
CA GLY A 29 -36.80 4.46 -17.22
C GLY A 29 -36.41 5.66 -16.34
N GLY A 30 -36.35 6.85 -16.94
CA GLY A 30 -36.11 8.10 -16.21
C GLY A 30 -35.16 9.07 -16.90
N ARG A 31 -35.07 10.30 -16.40
CA ARG A 31 -34.14 11.33 -16.90
C ARG A 31 -32.82 11.25 -16.14
N PRO A 32 -31.66 11.41 -16.82
CA PRO A 32 -30.38 11.47 -16.15
C PRO A 32 -30.30 12.71 -15.24
N PRO A 33 -29.71 12.60 -14.04
CA PRO A 33 -29.37 13.76 -13.22
C PRO A 33 -28.45 14.75 -13.96
N PRO A 34 -28.41 16.02 -13.56
CA PRO A 34 -27.47 16.99 -14.14
C PRO A 34 -26.03 16.63 -13.80
N VAL A 35 -25.07 16.97 -14.68
CA VAL A 35 -23.64 16.74 -14.46
C VAL A 35 -23.07 17.46 -13.23
N SER A 36 -23.76 18.51 -12.76
CA SER A 36 -23.43 19.25 -11.54
C SER A 36 -23.91 18.56 -10.26
N VAL A 37 -24.60 17.43 -10.35
CA VAL A 37 -25.05 16.69 -9.17
C VAL A 37 -23.86 16.26 -8.32
N ARG A 38 -23.96 16.51 -7.01
CA ARG A 38 -22.96 16.08 -6.03
C ARG A 38 -23.67 15.23 -4.98
N PRO A 39 -23.48 13.90 -4.99
CA PRO A 39 -23.99 13.03 -3.93
C PRO A 39 -23.45 13.47 -2.57
N ALA A 40 -24.32 13.53 -1.55
CA ALA A 40 -23.94 13.95 -0.20
C ALA A 40 -22.92 13.00 0.46
N GLU A 41 -22.83 11.76 -0.02
CA GLU A 41 -21.83 10.78 0.36
C GLU A 41 -20.40 11.28 0.11
N LEU A 42 -20.19 12.14 -0.88
CA LEU A 42 -18.88 12.70 -1.21
C LEU A 42 -18.35 13.71 -0.18
N ASP A 43 -19.21 14.21 0.70
CA ASP A 43 -18.84 15.13 1.78
C ASP A 43 -18.65 14.40 3.11
N ARG A 44 -18.81 13.07 3.13
CA ARG A 44 -18.56 12.25 4.32
C ARG A 44 -17.06 12.05 4.52
N ARG A 45 -16.67 11.82 5.78
CA ARG A 45 -15.29 11.48 6.13
C ARG A 45 -14.89 10.18 5.44
N VAL A 46 -13.82 10.24 4.64
CA VAL A 46 -13.18 9.06 4.07
C VAL A 46 -12.42 8.32 5.17
N LEU A 47 -12.56 7.01 5.20
CA LEU A 47 -11.85 6.15 6.15
C LEU A 47 -10.37 6.10 5.81
N GLY A 48 -9.53 6.62 6.70
CA GLY A 48 -8.06 6.52 6.60
C GLY A 48 -7.52 5.37 7.44
N TYR A 49 -6.39 4.78 7.04
CA TYR A 49 -5.76 3.69 7.79
C TYR A 49 -5.23 4.12 9.16
N ASP A 50 -4.91 5.40 9.32
CA ASP A 50 -4.55 6.05 10.58
C ASP A 50 -5.70 6.08 11.60
N THR A 51 -6.93 5.90 11.13
CA THR A 51 -8.15 5.88 11.96
C THR A 51 -8.57 4.48 12.37
N LEU A 52 -7.89 3.46 11.84
CA LEU A 52 -8.17 2.05 12.12
C LEU A 52 -7.25 1.53 13.22
N VAL A 53 -7.86 0.80 14.16
CA VAL A 53 -7.15 0.05 15.19
C VAL A 53 -7.29 -1.44 14.91
N PRO A 54 -6.25 -2.25 15.18
CA PRO A 54 -6.34 -3.69 15.05
C PRO A 54 -7.25 -4.28 16.13
N ALA A 55 -7.90 -5.40 15.82
CA ALA A 55 -8.51 -6.22 16.86
C ALA A 55 -7.40 -6.73 17.80
N ALA A 56 -7.70 -6.85 19.10
CA ALA A 56 -6.71 -7.25 20.10
C ALA A 56 -6.00 -8.58 19.76
N SER A 57 -6.70 -9.52 19.11
CA SER A 57 -6.17 -10.83 18.71
C SER A 57 -5.10 -10.78 17.61
N VAL A 58 -4.98 -9.66 16.88
CA VAL A 58 -4.02 -9.48 15.77
C VAL A 58 -3.12 -8.26 15.98
N ALA A 59 -3.28 -7.54 17.09
CA ALA A 59 -2.40 -6.45 17.46
C ALA A 59 -1.01 -7.00 17.75
N LEU A 60 0.02 -6.29 17.31
CA LEU A 60 1.38 -6.68 17.66
C LEU A 60 1.62 -6.39 19.14
N PRO A 61 2.26 -7.31 19.90
CA PRO A 61 2.68 -7.04 21.26
C PRO A 61 3.58 -5.80 21.32
N GLU A 62 3.43 -5.01 22.40
CA GLU A 62 4.27 -3.84 22.63
C GLU A 62 5.69 -4.28 22.97
N ARG A 63 6.60 -4.09 22.02
CA ARG A 63 8.05 -4.28 22.19
C ARG A 63 8.81 -3.43 21.17
N ARG A 64 10.05 -3.11 21.50
CA ARG A 64 10.96 -2.37 20.61
C ARG A 64 11.31 -3.22 19.40
N GLU A 65 11.63 -2.56 18.28
CA GLU A 65 12.21 -3.23 17.13
C GLU A 65 13.64 -3.71 17.42
N ASP A 66 13.91 -4.96 17.05
CA ASP A 66 15.23 -5.58 17.14
C ASP A 66 16.06 -5.26 15.89
N ARG A 67 15.38 -5.03 14.75
CA ARG A 67 16.01 -4.77 13.47
C ARG A 67 15.23 -3.72 12.68
N VAL A 68 15.94 -2.72 12.18
CA VAL A 68 15.42 -1.77 11.19
C VAL A 68 16.03 -2.09 9.83
N VAL A 69 15.20 -2.26 8.81
CA VAL A 69 15.62 -2.39 7.41
C VAL A 69 15.04 -1.21 6.64
N ARG A 70 15.91 -0.44 5.98
CA ARG A 70 15.51 0.68 5.13
C ARG A 70 15.55 0.23 3.68
N LEU A 71 14.48 0.52 2.94
CA LEU A 71 14.31 0.17 1.53
C LEU A 71 14.08 1.46 0.74
N SER A 72 15.06 1.87 -0.04
CA SER A 72 14.97 3.05 -0.93
C SER A 72 14.26 2.67 -2.22
N LEU A 73 13.13 3.32 -2.48
CA LEU A 73 12.36 3.14 -3.70
C LEU A 73 12.88 4.12 -4.74
N THR A 74 13.38 3.59 -5.86
CA THR A 74 14.13 4.37 -6.86
C THR A 74 13.64 4.08 -8.29
N GLY A 75 14.13 4.88 -9.24
CA GLY A 75 13.76 4.81 -10.65
C GLY A 75 12.85 5.96 -11.09
N GLY A 76 12.40 5.91 -12.33
CA GLY A 76 11.49 6.93 -12.86
C GLY A 76 10.80 6.56 -14.16
N MET A 77 9.79 7.35 -14.52
CA MET A 77 8.98 7.15 -15.72
C MET A 77 9.80 7.20 -17.02
N MET A 78 10.83 8.05 -17.10
CA MET A 78 11.63 8.24 -18.33
C MET A 78 12.41 6.99 -18.74
N GLY A 79 13.03 6.32 -17.78
CA GLY A 79 13.78 5.07 -18.01
C GLY A 79 12.97 3.80 -17.73
N TYR A 80 11.80 3.95 -17.11
CA TYR A 80 10.95 2.88 -16.61
C TYR A 80 11.73 1.81 -15.81
N ASP A 81 12.61 2.28 -14.92
CA ASP A 81 13.65 1.49 -14.28
C ASP A 81 13.45 1.41 -12.76
N TRP A 82 12.25 1.00 -12.36
CA TRP A 82 11.82 0.90 -10.98
C TRP A 82 12.60 -0.15 -10.19
N ARG A 83 13.10 0.24 -9.01
CA ARG A 83 14.08 -0.54 -8.23
C ARG A 83 13.89 -0.36 -6.73
N ILE A 84 14.42 -1.32 -5.97
CA ILE A 84 14.61 -1.22 -4.53
C ILE A 84 16.12 -1.19 -4.27
N ASP A 85 16.57 -0.23 -3.46
CA ASP A 85 17.98 0.01 -3.11
C ASP A 85 18.89 0.16 -4.34
N GLY A 86 18.38 0.80 -5.39
CA GLY A 86 19.09 1.02 -6.65
C GLY A 86 19.32 -0.22 -7.51
N ALA A 87 18.90 -1.40 -7.06
CA ALA A 87 19.07 -2.68 -7.74
C ALA A 87 17.78 -3.17 -8.40
N ARG A 88 17.92 -3.81 -9.57
CA ARG A 88 16.85 -4.63 -10.14
C ARG A 88 16.80 -5.96 -9.40
N PHE A 89 15.61 -6.54 -9.34
CA PHE A 89 15.40 -7.83 -8.68
C PHE A 89 16.34 -8.93 -9.20
N ASP A 90 17.00 -9.60 -8.25
CA ASP A 90 17.76 -10.82 -8.46
C ASP A 90 17.21 -11.91 -7.53
N HIS A 91 16.56 -12.92 -8.12
CA HIS A 91 15.93 -14.03 -7.39
C HIS A 91 16.93 -14.94 -6.65
N THR A 92 18.24 -14.82 -6.94
CA THR A 92 19.28 -15.63 -6.30
C THR A 92 19.86 -14.97 -5.04
N SER A 93 19.66 -13.66 -4.88
CA SER A 93 20.27 -12.86 -3.82
C SER A 93 19.26 -12.45 -2.75
N VAL A 94 19.58 -12.72 -1.49
CA VAL A 94 18.84 -12.22 -0.33
C VAL A 94 19.50 -10.94 0.15
N ALA A 95 18.94 -9.79 -0.22
CA ALA A 95 19.50 -8.48 0.11
C ALA A 95 19.26 -8.09 1.58
N HIS A 96 18.20 -8.62 2.21
CA HIS A 96 17.84 -8.28 3.58
C HIS A 96 17.67 -9.54 4.42
N VAL A 97 18.49 -9.65 5.47
CA VAL A 97 18.50 -10.82 6.36
C VAL A 97 17.95 -10.43 7.73
N VAL A 98 17.06 -11.27 8.28
CA VAL A 98 16.46 -11.15 9.62
C VAL A 98 16.62 -12.45 10.40
N ALA A 99 16.54 -12.41 11.72
CA ALA A 99 16.51 -13.60 12.57
C ALA A 99 15.06 -13.94 12.95
N ALA A 100 14.75 -15.23 13.10
CA ALA A 100 13.45 -15.66 13.60
C ALA A 100 13.16 -15.06 14.99
N GLY A 101 11.93 -14.62 15.19
CA GLY A 101 11.45 -13.99 16.43
C GLY A 101 11.72 -12.49 16.56
N GLN A 102 12.48 -11.87 15.64
CA GLN A 102 12.72 -10.42 15.68
C GLN A 102 11.45 -9.61 15.40
N ARG A 103 11.29 -8.49 16.11
CA ARG A 103 10.44 -7.38 15.68
C ARG A 103 11.23 -6.57 14.65
N VAL A 104 10.77 -6.58 13.41
CA VAL A 104 11.44 -5.91 12.30
C VAL A 104 10.63 -4.68 11.91
N ARG A 105 11.31 -3.54 11.80
CA ARG A 105 10.78 -2.32 11.20
C ARG A 105 11.27 -2.19 9.76
N LEU A 106 10.35 -2.14 8.79
CA LEU A 106 10.65 -1.79 7.41
C LEU A 106 10.35 -0.31 7.17
N ASP A 107 11.37 0.45 6.81
CA ASP A 107 11.25 1.85 6.41
C ASP A 107 11.28 1.94 4.88
N TYR A 108 10.13 2.11 4.25
CA TYR A 108 10.02 2.35 2.81
C TYR A 108 10.24 3.84 2.53
N VAL A 109 11.29 4.17 1.80
CA VAL A 109 11.70 5.56 1.53
C VAL A 109 11.50 5.84 0.05
N ASN A 110 10.48 6.61 -0.28
CA ASN A 110 10.15 6.90 -1.67
C ASN A 110 10.92 8.11 -2.20
N ASP A 111 12.05 7.84 -2.86
CA ASP A 111 12.89 8.85 -3.50
C ASP A 111 12.41 9.21 -4.92
N THR A 112 11.27 8.65 -5.35
CA THR A 112 10.69 8.86 -6.69
C THR A 112 9.57 9.90 -6.68
N ARG A 113 9.11 10.26 -7.89
CA ARG A 113 7.94 11.14 -8.11
C ARG A 113 6.61 10.39 -8.27
N MET A 114 6.60 9.06 -8.17
CA MET A 114 5.41 8.22 -8.28
C MET A 114 5.08 7.57 -6.94
N PHE A 115 3.81 7.25 -6.72
CA PHE A 115 3.41 6.46 -5.55
C PHE A 115 3.72 4.99 -5.76
N HIS A 116 4.01 4.27 -4.67
CA HIS A 116 4.30 2.83 -4.71
C HIS A 116 3.54 2.12 -3.58
N PRO A 117 2.60 1.21 -3.89
CA PRO A 117 2.03 0.31 -2.90
C PRO A 117 3.05 -0.80 -2.58
N MET A 118 3.73 -0.72 -1.45
CA MET A 118 4.76 -1.70 -1.06
C MET A 118 4.13 -2.87 -0.31
N HIS A 119 4.37 -4.08 -0.81
CA HIS A 119 3.83 -5.33 -0.30
C HIS A 119 4.94 -6.23 0.26
N LEU A 120 4.68 -6.91 1.37
CA LEU A 120 5.55 -7.92 1.99
C LEU A 120 4.84 -9.28 1.99
N HIS A 121 5.50 -10.30 1.45
CA HIS A 121 5.00 -11.67 1.47
C HIS A 121 5.22 -12.34 2.85
N GLY A 122 4.42 -13.36 3.13
CA GLY A 122 4.59 -14.25 4.28
C GLY A 122 4.26 -13.65 5.65
N HIS A 123 4.02 -12.33 5.71
CA HIS A 123 3.76 -11.61 6.95
C HIS A 123 2.69 -10.55 6.74
N THR A 124 2.04 -10.16 7.84
CA THR A 124 1.35 -8.89 7.93
C THR A 124 2.14 -7.96 8.86
N PHE A 125 2.03 -6.65 8.64
CA PHE A 125 2.67 -5.61 9.43
C PHE A 125 1.66 -4.63 10.02
N ALA A 126 2.06 -3.92 11.07
CA ALA A 126 1.34 -2.80 11.64
C ALA A 126 1.81 -1.50 10.97
N LEU A 127 0.86 -0.69 10.48
CA LEU A 127 1.11 0.58 9.79
C LEU A 127 0.91 1.76 10.74
N GLY A 128 1.90 2.66 10.85
CA GLY A 128 1.81 3.84 11.72
C GLY A 128 2.15 3.59 13.19
N GLY A 129 2.77 2.43 13.48
CA GLY A 129 3.24 2.02 14.81
C GLY A 129 2.79 0.60 15.16
N PRO A 130 3.30 -0.02 16.23
CA PRO A 130 2.90 -1.38 16.64
C PRO A 130 1.40 -1.56 16.91
N SER A 131 0.72 -0.50 17.35
CA SER A 131 -0.74 -0.45 17.59
C SER A 131 -1.55 -0.02 16.37
N GLY A 132 -0.90 0.19 15.22
CA GLY A 132 -1.54 0.65 14.00
C GLY A 132 -2.28 -0.47 13.25
N SER A 133 -2.97 -0.08 12.17
CA SER A 133 -3.75 -1.02 11.36
C SER A 133 -2.88 -2.19 10.82
N ARG A 134 -3.43 -3.41 10.84
CA ARG A 134 -2.77 -4.61 10.30
C ARG A 134 -3.01 -4.71 8.79
N LYS A 135 -1.92 -4.80 8.03
CA LYS A 135 -1.89 -4.78 6.57
C LYS A 135 -0.75 -5.65 6.05
N ASP A 136 -0.75 -5.96 4.77
CA ASP A 136 0.38 -6.54 4.04
C ASP A 136 0.93 -5.60 2.96
N THR A 137 0.22 -4.50 2.69
CA THR A 137 0.52 -3.54 1.64
C THR A 137 0.30 -2.11 2.15
N ALA A 138 1.28 -1.23 1.92
CA ALA A 138 1.25 0.17 2.34
C ALA A 138 1.54 1.10 1.17
N LEU A 139 0.69 2.12 0.98
CA LEU A 139 0.91 3.16 -0.04
C LEU A 139 2.00 4.12 0.42
N VAL A 140 3.07 4.25 -0.37
CA VAL A 140 4.17 5.19 -0.11
C VAL A 140 4.12 6.30 -1.15
N LEU A 141 3.68 7.49 -0.73
CA LEU A 141 3.58 8.67 -1.59
C LEU A 141 4.96 9.24 -1.96
N PRO A 142 5.07 10.02 -3.07
CA PRO A 142 6.33 10.64 -3.48
C PRO A 142 7.01 11.45 -2.37
N GLY A 143 8.33 11.25 -2.19
CA GLY A 143 9.12 11.97 -1.19
C GLY A 143 8.76 11.66 0.27
N ARG A 144 7.97 10.61 0.51
CA ARG A 144 7.55 10.19 1.86
C ARG A 144 8.27 8.94 2.31
N THR A 145 8.38 8.80 3.63
CA THR A 145 8.76 7.55 4.27
C THR A 145 7.55 6.95 4.96
N VAL A 146 7.36 5.65 4.82
CA VAL A 146 6.36 4.87 5.56
C VAL A 146 7.08 3.76 6.30
N SER A 147 6.90 3.73 7.62
CA SER A 147 7.43 2.68 8.49
C SER A 147 6.35 1.66 8.81
N THR A 148 6.72 0.39 8.78
CA THR A 148 5.86 -0.73 9.13
C THR A 148 6.58 -1.69 10.05
N TRP A 149 5.85 -2.37 10.94
CA TRP A 149 6.42 -3.32 11.90
C TRP A 149 5.83 -4.70 11.70
N PHE A 150 6.68 -5.73 11.62
CA PHE A 150 6.23 -7.12 11.61
C PHE A 150 7.05 -7.97 12.59
N ASP A 151 6.49 -9.10 13.01
CA ASP A 151 7.22 -10.12 13.76
C ASP A 151 7.71 -11.17 12.76
N ALA A 152 9.01 -11.47 12.78
CA ALA A 152 9.65 -12.44 11.91
C ALA A 152 9.36 -13.87 12.40
N ASP A 153 8.12 -14.32 12.24
CA ASP A 153 7.59 -15.61 12.74
C ASP A 153 7.34 -16.67 11.65
N SER A 154 7.63 -16.33 10.40
CA SER A 154 7.43 -17.20 9.24
C SER A 154 8.77 -17.41 8.51
N PRO A 155 9.64 -18.35 8.97
CA PRO A 155 10.96 -18.57 8.37
C PRO A 155 10.88 -18.93 6.89
N GLY A 156 11.68 -18.26 6.06
CA GLY A 156 11.70 -18.48 4.62
C GLY A 156 12.41 -17.39 3.83
N ARG A 157 12.10 -17.31 2.54
CA ARG A 157 12.49 -16.21 1.65
C ARG A 157 11.21 -15.56 1.13
N TRP A 158 11.06 -14.28 1.38
CA TRP A 158 9.84 -13.54 1.12
C TRP A 158 10.13 -12.34 0.24
N MET A 159 9.30 -12.15 -0.78
CA MET A 159 9.41 -10.98 -1.64
C MET A 159 8.90 -9.74 -0.90
N VAL A 160 9.62 -8.65 -1.08
CA VAL A 160 9.15 -7.29 -0.81
C VAL A 160 9.13 -6.57 -2.14
N HIS A 161 7.96 -6.11 -2.59
CA HIS A 161 7.83 -5.53 -3.91
C HIS A 161 6.77 -4.44 -4.02
N CYS A 162 6.88 -3.63 -5.07
CA CYS A 162 5.82 -2.73 -5.47
C CYS A 162 4.66 -3.52 -6.08
N HIS A 163 3.42 -3.21 -5.67
CA HIS A 163 2.19 -3.83 -6.13
C HIS A 163 1.54 -3.08 -7.30
N ASN A 164 2.22 -2.06 -7.84
CA ASN A 164 2.00 -1.65 -9.21
C ASN A 164 2.64 -2.71 -10.12
N ALA A 165 1.81 -3.52 -10.78
CA ALA A 165 2.26 -4.72 -11.50
C ALA A 165 3.41 -4.43 -12.47
N TYR A 166 3.33 -3.33 -13.22
CA TYR A 166 4.36 -2.97 -14.19
C TYR A 166 5.67 -2.49 -13.55
N HIS A 167 5.62 -1.87 -12.35
CA HIS A 167 6.83 -1.54 -11.61
C HIS A 167 7.50 -2.82 -11.08
N ALA A 168 6.68 -3.76 -10.61
CA ALA A 168 7.13 -5.08 -10.18
C ALA A 168 7.83 -5.81 -11.33
N GLU A 169 7.19 -5.90 -12.50
CA GLU A 169 7.76 -6.51 -13.71
C GLU A 169 9.06 -5.82 -14.19
N ALA A 170 9.17 -4.50 -14.00
CA ALA A 170 10.41 -3.76 -14.30
C ALA A 170 11.57 -4.09 -13.35
N GLY A 171 11.30 -4.75 -12.22
CA GLY A 171 12.30 -5.23 -11.26
C GLY A 171 12.25 -4.56 -9.88
N MET A 172 11.17 -3.85 -9.53
CA MET A 172 11.00 -3.20 -8.22
C MET A 172 10.63 -4.21 -7.12
N MET A 173 11.54 -5.13 -6.86
CA MET A 173 11.40 -6.20 -5.89
C MET A 173 12.75 -6.48 -5.21
N THR A 174 12.70 -7.03 -4.00
CA THR A 174 13.85 -7.55 -3.27
C THR A 174 13.44 -8.78 -2.46
N LEU A 175 14.41 -9.58 -1.99
CA LEU A 175 14.17 -10.68 -1.08
C LEU A 175 14.55 -10.29 0.36
N LEU A 176 13.60 -10.52 1.27
CA LEU A 176 13.84 -10.63 2.69
C LEU A 176 13.96 -12.11 3.05
N GLY A 177 15.04 -12.51 3.70
CA GLY A 177 15.29 -13.89 4.09
C GLY A 177 15.68 -14.03 5.55
N TYR A 178 15.55 -15.25 6.06
CA TYR A 178 15.93 -15.57 7.43
C TYR A 178 17.39 -16.03 7.50
N GLN A 179 18.08 -15.72 8.60
CA GLN A 179 19.36 -16.31 8.93
C GLN A 179 19.22 -17.84 8.95
N ALA A 180 20.16 -18.51 8.29
CA ALA A 180 20.30 -19.96 8.34
C ALA A 180 20.87 -20.40 9.69
#